data_AF-A0A1I3Z0S7-F1
#
_entry.id   AF-A0A1I3Z0S7-F1
#
_cell.length_a   1.000
_cell.length_b   1.000
_cell.length_c   1.000
_cell.angle_alpha   90.00
_cell.angle_beta   90.00
_cell.angle_gamma   90.00
#
_symmetry.space_group_name_H-M   'P 1'
#
loop_
_entity.id
_entity.type
_entity.pdbx_description
1 polymer ?
#
loop_
_entity_poly.entity_id
_entity_poly.type
_entity_poly.pdbx_seq_one_letter_code
_entity_poly.pdbx_strand_id
1 'polypeptide(L)' 'MMRWLRLRRMRRAFRALPERDRAIFGSVRFDDLDYIEAARRHGCTVAEVEETITRVIIALDRALRGK' A
#
# COMPACT_ATOMS: atom_id res chain seq x y z
N MET A 1 0.07 25.41 0.57
CA MET A 1 1.36 24.85 0.10
C MET A 1 1.72 23.49 0.72
N MET A 2 1.76 23.36 2.06
CA MET A 2 2.23 22.15 2.78
C MET A 2 1.52 20.82 2.46
N ARG A 3 0.21 20.82 2.23
CA ARG A 3 -0.59 19.61 1.93
C ARG A 3 -0.20 18.94 0.61
N TRP A 4 0.11 19.74 -0.42
CA TRP A 4 0.54 19.25 -1.73
C TRP A 4 1.92 18.58 -1.68
N LEU A 5 2.85 19.12 -0.91
CA LEU A 5 4.18 18.53 -0.71
C LEU A 5 4.11 17.18 0.01
N ARG A 6 3.20 17.03 1.00
CA ARG A 6 2.95 15.75 1.68
C ARG A 6 2.35 14.71 0.72
N LEU A 7 1.33 15.08 -0.05
CA LEU A 7 0.73 14.20 -1.05
C LEU A 7 1.73 13.78 -2.14
N ARG A 8 2.59 14.70 -2.59
CA ARG A 8 3.63 14.40 -3.57
C ARG A 8 4.66 13.40 -3.03
N ARG A 9 5.07 13.54 -1.75
CA ARG A 9 5.97 12.59 -1.08
C ARG A 9 5.34 11.21 -0.95
N MET A 10 4.10 11.13 -0.45
CA MET A 10 3.38 9.85 -0.35
C MET A 10 3.20 9.19 -1.70
N ARG A 11 2.85 9.96 -2.75
CA ARG A 11 2.70 9.42 -4.12
C ARG A 11 4.02 8.87 -4.67
N ARG A 12 5.15 9.53 -4.39
CA ARG A 12 6.47 9.04 -4.78
C ARG A 12 6.82 7.76 -4.02
N ALA A 13 6.60 7.73 -2.70
CA ALA A 13 6.84 6.55 -1.89
C ALA A 13 5.99 5.37 -2.33
N PHE A 14 4.69 5.59 -2.57
CA PHE A 14 3.80 4.56 -3.09
C PHE A 14 4.30 3.99 -4.41
N ARG A 15 4.67 4.84 -5.38
CA ARG A 15 5.18 4.40 -6.69
C ARG A 15 6.51 3.66 -6.63
N ALA A 16 7.31 3.89 -5.59
CA ALA A 16 8.58 3.20 -5.39
C ALA A 16 8.42 1.79 -4.79
N LEU A 17 7.22 1.45 -4.29
CA LEU A 17 6.94 0.10 -3.79
C LEU A 17 6.89 -0.93 -4.93
N PRO A 18 7.21 -2.21 -4.64
CA PRO A 18 7.04 -3.29 -5.58
C PRO A 18 5.65 -3.29 -6.22
N GLU A 19 5.56 -3.64 -7.50
CA GLU A 19 4.28 -3.70 -8.21
C GLU A 19 3.27 -4.62 -7.53
N ARG A 20 3.74 -5.79 -7.06
CA ARG A 20 2.92 -6.74 -6.28
C ARG A 20 2.34 -6.10 -5.02
N ASP A 21 3.15 -5.37 -4.25
CA ASP A 21 2.70 -4.70 -3.03
C ASP A 21 1.65 -3.61 -3.33
N ARG A 22 1.86 -2.84 -4.40
CA ARG A 22 0.88 -1.83 -4.87
C ARG A 22 -0.43 -2.47 -5.31
N ALA A 23 -0.36 -3.61 -6.01
CA ALA A 23 -1.53 -4.32 -6.52
C ALA A 23 -2.37 -4.92 -5.38
N ILE A 24 -1.73 -5.60 -4.42
CA ILE A 24 -2.41 -6.16 -3.23
C ILE A 24 -3.04 -5.04 -2.41
N PHE A 25 -2.27 -3.99 -2.10
CA PHE A 25 -2.80 -2.85 -1.34
C PHE A 25 -3.95 -2.16 -2.09
N GLY A 26 -3.85 -2.03 -3.42
CA GLY A 26 -4.90 -1.44 -4.23
C GLY A 26 -6.20 -2.24 -4.21
N SER A 27 -6.10 -3.57 -4.27
CA SER A 27 -7.28 -4.43 -4.19
C SER A 27 -8.03 -4.29 -2.87
N VAL A 28 -7.31 -4.22 -1.75
CA VAL A 28 -7.94 -4.00 -0.44
C VAL A 28 -8.48 -2.58 -0.31
N ARG A 29 -7.66 -1.57 -0.66
CA ARG A 29 -7.95 -0.17 -0.28
C ARG A 29 -8.81 0.60 -1.29
N PHE A 30 -8.76 0.22 -2.56
CA PHE A 30 -9.43 0.92 -3.66
C PHE A 30 -10.50 0.06 -4.34
N ASP A 31 -10.30 -1.26 -4.43
CA ASP A 31 -11.30 -2.18 -4.99
C ASP A 31 -12.24 -2.77 -3.91
N ASP A 32 -12.02 -2.42 -2.64
CA ASP A 32 -12.83 -2.83 -1.47
C ASP A 32 -12.92 -4.36 -1.26
N LEU A 33 -11.90 -5.10 -1.71
CA LEU A 33 -11.81 -6.54 -1.45
C LEU A 33 -11.46 -6.80 0.02
N ASP A 34 -12.06 -7.85 0.58
CA ASP A 34 -11.57 -8.39 1.84
C ASP A 34 -10.21 -9.10 1.65
N TYR A 35 -9.57 -9.49 2.75
CA TYR A 35 -8.23 -10.08 2.69
C TYR A 35 -8.22 -11.48 2.06
N ILE A 36 -9.31 -12.23 2.16
CA ILE A 36 -9.45 -13.56 1.55
C ILE A 36 -9.60 -13.40 0.04
N GLU A 37 -10.42 -12.45 -0.41
CA GLU A 37 -10.61 -12.12 -1.81
C GLU A 37 -9.33 -11.59 -2.46
N ALA A 38 -8.61 -10.70 -1.76
CA ALA A 38 -7.31 -10.20 -2.20
C ALA A 38 -6.27 -11.33 -2.29
N ALA A 39 -6.18 -12.20 -1.26
CA ALA A 39 -5.27 -13.34 -1.24
C ALA A 39 -5.52 -14.27 -2.44
N ARG A 40 -6.80 -14.60 -2.70
CA ARG A 40 -7.20 -15.40 -3.86
C ARG A 40 -6.85 -14.72 -5.19
N ARG A 41 -7.13 -13.42 -5.32
CA ARG A 41 -6.83 -12.64 -6.54
C ARG A 41 -5.34 -12.61 -6.86
N HIS A 42 -4.49 -12.50 -5.84
CA HIS A 42 -3.05 -12.33 -6.00
C HIS A 42 -2.25 -13.63 -5.84
N GLY A 43 -2.92 -14.78 -5.71
CA GLY A 43 -2.30 -16.09 -5.58
C GLY A 43 -1.39 -16.19 -4.35
N CYS A 44 -1.81 -15.62 -3.23
CA CYS A 44 -1.05 -15.57 -1.98
C CYS A 44 -1.91 -15.95 -0.77
N THR A 45 -1.31 -15.97 0.41
CA THR A 45 -1.99 -16.21 1.69
C THR A 45 -2.54 -14.91 2.28
N VAL A 46 -3.53 -15.02 3.18
CA VAL A 46 -4.04 -13.87 3.96
C VAL A 46 -2.91 -13.22 4.77
N ALA A 47 -1.98 -14.01 5.32
CA ALA A 47 -0.83 -13.48 6.05
C ALA A 47 0.10 -12.63 5.17
N GLU A 48 0.33 -13.03 3.92
CA GLU A 48 1.08 -12.21 2.95
C GLU A 48 0.34 -10.91 2.60
N VAL A 49 -1.01 -10.93 2.56
CA VAL A 49 -1.81 -9.71 2.38
C VAL A 49 -1.61 -8.79 3.58
N GLU A 50 -1.76 -9.28 4.81
CA GLU A 50 -1.56 -8.51 6.05
C GLU A 50 -0.17 -7.89 6.13
N GLU A 51 0.86 -8.67 5.82
CA GLU A 51 2.24 -8.20 5.80
C GLU A 51 2.42 -7.09 4.75
N THR A 52 1.85 -7.29 3.56
CA THR A 52 1.90 -6.30 2.47
C THR A 52 1.21 -5.01 2.88
N ILE A 53 -0.01 -5.07 3.44
CA ILE A 53 -0.73 -3.88 3.92
C ILE A 53 0.12 -3.14 4.96
N THR A 54 0.72 -3.86 5.90
CA THR A 54 1.59 -3.30 6.93
C THR A 54 2.80 -2.59 6.33
N ARG A 55 3.51 -3.25 5.38
CA ARG A 55 4.66 -2.65 4.67
C ARG A 55 4.28 -1.35 3.95
N VAL A 56 3.16 -1.35 3.23
CA VAL A 56 2.70 -0.15 2.49
C VAL A 56 2.36 0.99 3.45
N ILE A 57 1.61 0.72 4.53
CA ILE A 57 1.24 1.74 5.53
C ILE A 57 2.49 2.36 6.16
N ILE A 58 3.46 1.54 6.57
CA ILE A 58 4.72 2.02 7.15
C ILE A 58 5.49 2.90 6.17
N ALA A 59 5.58 2.49 4.89
CA ALA A 59 6.26 3.28 3.87
C ALA A 59 5.59 4.65 3.64
N LEU A 60 4.26 4.69 3.62
CA LEU A 60 3.50 5.93 3.48
C LEU A 60 3.61 6.83 4.71
N ASP A 61 3.59 6.28 5.93
CA ASP A 61 3.78 7.03 7.18
C ASP A 61 5.18 7.66 7.24
N ARG A 62 6.24 6.90 6.92
CA ARG A 62 7.61 7.43 6.83
C ARG A 62 7.72 8.59 5.84
N ALA A 63 7.15 8.41 4.64
CA ALA A 63 7.13 9.45 3.61
C ALA A 63 6.34 10.70 4.04
N LEU A 64 5.25 10.53 4.78
CA LEU A 64 4.45 11.62 5.33
C LEU A 64 5.22 12.40 6.40
N ARG A 65 5.93 11.70 7.29
CA ARG A 65 6.78 12.29 8.33
C ARG A 65 8.05 12.91 7.79
N GLY A 66 8.50 12.51 6.59
CA GLY A 66 9.77 12.93 6.02
C GLY A 66 10.97 12.32 6.74
N LYS A 67 10.78 11.12 7.32
CA LYS A 67 11.84 10.31 7.93
C LYS A 67 12.22 9.18 7.00
#